data_AF-A0A2E3L2F6-F1
#
_entry.id   AF-A0A2E3L2F6-F1
#
_cell.length_a   1.000
_cell.length_b   1.000
_cell.length_c   1.000
_cell.angle_alpha   90.00
_cell.angle_beta   90.00
_cell.angle_gamma   90.00
#
_symmetry.space_group_name_H-M   'P 1'
#
loop_
_entity.id
_entity.type
_entity.pdbx_description
1 polymer ?
#
loop_
_entity_poly.entity_id
_entity_poly.type
_entity_poly.pdbx_seq_one_letter_code
_entity_poly.pdbx_strand_id
1 'polypeptide(L)' 'MSKLEKHMKRLIEISPFLVLPKPGLDGLGYTTSRGEEPGFVHILGDNTIAVSHQPGIIGSIRSPAY' A
#
# COMPACT_ATOMS: atom_id res chain seq x y z
N MET A 1 -11.83 -2.99 -18.08
CA MET A 1 -10.90 -2.80 -16.94
C MET A 1 -9.60 -2.24 -17.46
N SER A 2 -9.03 -1.23 -16.80
CA SER A 2 -7.68 -0.73 -17.08
C SER A 2 -6.62 -1.68 -16.52
N LYS A 3 -5.50 -1.81 -17.22
CA LYS A 3 -4.34 -2.63 -16.83
C LYS A 3 -3.19 -1.72 -16.38
N LEU A 4 -2.24 -2.25 -15.63
CA LEU A 4 -1.01 -1.54 -15.29
C LEU A 4 -0.14 -1.37 -16.54
N GLU A 5 0.05 -0.12 -16.96
CA GLU A 5 0.92 0.23 -18.08
C GLU A 5 2.40 0.25 -17.67
N LYS A 6 3.29 0.15 -18.66
CA LYS A 6 4.76 0.09 -18.45
C LYS A 6 5.29 1.15 -17.48
N HIS A 7 4.81 2.39 -17.59
CA HIS A 7 5.26 3.49 -16.74
C HIS A 7 4.77 3.35 -15.29
N MET A 8 3.53 2.86 -15.11
CA MET A 8 3.00 2.56 -13.77
C MET A 8 3.78 1.43 -13.12
N LYS A 9 4.10 0.38 -13.89
CA LYS A 9 4.91 -0.73 -13.42
C LYS A 9 6.27 -0.25 -12.91
N ARG A 10 6.94 0.60 -13.70
CA ARG A 10 8.24 1.16 -13.31
C ARG A 10 8.16 2.03 -12.06
N LEU A 11 7.11 2.85 -11.92
CA LEU A 11 6.90 3.67 -10.73
C LEU A 11 6.70 2.83 -9.47
N ILE A 12 5.92 1.75 -9.56
CA ILE A 12 5.68 0.84 -8.44
C ILE A 12 6.98 0.17 -7.99
N GLU A 13 7.79 -0.33 -8.93
CA GLU A 13 9.06 -1.01 -8.63
C GLU A 13 10.07 -0.12 -7.90
N ILE A 14 10.12 1.18 -8.23
CA ILE A 14 11.08 2.12 -7.63
C ILE A 14 10.53 2.84 -6.40
N SER A 15 9.25 2.66 -6.07
CA SER A 15 8.63 3.37 -4.95
C SER A 15 9.14 2.81 -3.62
N PRO A 16 9.68 3.65 -2.72
CA PRO A 16 10.08 3.23 -1.39
C PRO A 16 8.90 3.23 -0.39
N PHE A 17 7.68 3.49 -0.85
CA PHE A 17 6.49 3.45 -0.02
C PHE A 17 5.22 3.08 -0.78
N LEU A 18 4.20 2.61 -0.06
CA LEU A 18 2.88 2.28 -0.57
C LEU A 18 1.83 2.71 0.46
N VAL A 19 0.74 3.31 -0.01
CA VAL A 19 -0.43 3.64 0.82
C VAL A 19 -1.64 2.88 0.28
N LEU A 20 -2.27 2.09 1.14
CA LEU A 20 -3.47 1.32 0.80
C LEU A 20 -4.67 1.91 1.54
N PRO A 21 -5.71 2.38 0.82
CA PRO A 21 -6.97 2.76 1.44
C PRO A 21 -7.72 1.50 1.89
N LYS A 22 -8.38 1.59 3.03
CA LYS A 22 -9.34 0.60 3.53
C LYS A 22 -10.65 1.29 3.88
N PRO A 23 -11.79 0.73 3.44
CA PRO A 23 -13.08 1.19 3.93
C PRO A 23 -13.20 0.87 5.43
N GLY A 24 -13.64 1.85 6.23
CA GLY A 24 -14.10 1.62 7.59
C GLY A 24 -15.57 1.19 7.62
N LEU A 25 -15.97 0.59 8.73
CA LEU A 25 -17.34 0.08 8.93
C LEU A 25 -18.37 1.20 9.15
N ASP A 26 -17.91 2.38 9.52
CA ASP A 26 -18.67 3.61 9.79
C ASP A 26 -18.83 4.50 8.55
N GLY A 27 -18.37 4.04 7.38
CA GLY A 27 -18.33 4.86 6.16
C GLY A 27 -17.16 5.86 6.14
N LEU A 28 -16.33 5.91 7.19
CA LEU A 28 -15.08 6.66 7.19
C LEU A 28 -13.94 5.73 6.75
N GLY A 29 -13.20 6.13 5.71
CA GLY A 29 -12.04 5.39 5.25
C GLY A 29 -10.82 5.62 6.16
N TYR A 30 -9.94 4.65 6.23
CA TYR A 30 -8.60 4.85 6.78
C TYR A 30 -7.54 4.33 5.82
N THR A 31 -6.30 4.74 6.00
CA THR A 31 -5.18 4.30 5.16
C THR A 31 -4.16 3.54 5.99
N THR A 32 -3.53 2.56 5.36
CA THR A 32 -2.32 1.93 5.91
C THR A 32 -1.16 2.28 4.99
N SER A 33 -0.12 2.90 5.54
CA SER A 33 1.14 3.11 4.85
C SER A 33 2.13 1.97 5.13
N ARG A 34 3.00 1.74 4.16
CA ARG A 34 4.15 0.83 4.22
C ARG A 34 5.33 1.55 3.59
N GLY A 35 6.52 1.39 4.17
CA GLY A 35 7.75 1.94 3.63
C GLY A 35 8.88 0.93 3.85
N GLU A 36 9.63 0.66 2.80
CA GLU A 36 10.77 -0.27 2.75
C GLU A 36 11.71 0.20 1.63
N GLU A 37 12.83 -0.50 1.41
CA GLU A 37 13.67 -0.22 0.25
C GLU A 37 12.94 -0.44 -1.09
N PRO A 38 13.29 0.33 -2.15
CA PRO A 38 12.75 0.10 -3.49
C PRO A 38 12.84 -1.37 -3.91
N GLY A 39 11.76 -1.90 -4.47
CA GLY A 39 11.63 -3.32 -4.85
C GLY A 39 10.85 -4.18 -3.87
N PHE A 40 10.37 -3.65 -2.74
CA PHE A 40 9.51 -4.40 -1.80
C PHE A 40 8.08 -4.68 -2.34
N VAL A 41 7.68 -3.97 -3.40
CA VAL A 41 6.45 -4.24 -4.15
C VAL A 41 6.79 -4.97 -5.44
N HIS A 42 6.26 -6.17 -5.62
CA HIS A 42 6.49 -7.02 -6.77
C HIS A 42 5.29 -7.02 -7.71
N ILE A 43 5.53 -6.95 -9.01
CA ILE A 43 4.45 -7.01 -10.02
C ILE A 43 4.30 -8.46 -10.47
N LEU A 44 3.16 -9.07 -10.13
CA LEU A 44 2.84 -10.44 -10.51
C LEU A 44 2.14 -10.53 -11.88
N GLY A 45 1.55 -9.42 -12.34
CA GLY A 45 0.91 -9.31 -13.65
C GLY A 45 0.30 -7.94 -13.88
N ASP A 46 -0.48 -7.81 -14.96
CA ASP A 46 -1.11 -6.54 -15.37
C ASP A 46 -2.14 -6.00 -14.35
N ASN A 47 -2.63 -6.86 -13.46
CA ASN A 47 -3.71 -6.55 -12.50
C ASN A 47 -3.37 -7.01 -11.07
N THR A 48 -2.13 -7.41 -10.81
CA THR A 48 -1.77 -8.02 -9.54
C THR A 48 -0.38 -7.60 -9.11
N ILE A 49 -0.28 -7.15 -7.86
CA ILE A 49 0.96 -6.86 -7.18
C ILE A 49 1.03 -7.68 -5.88
N ALA A 50 2.24 -8.00 -5.44
CA ALA A 50 2.51 -8.53 -4.12
C ALA A 50 3.34 -7.52 -3.33
N VAL A 51 3.09 -7.44 -2.03
CA VAL A 51 3.80 -6.54 -1.12
C VAL A 51 4.48 -7.42 -0.09
N SER A 52 5.81 -7.35 -0.03
CA SER A 52 6.58 -8.08 0.98
C SER A 52 6.24 -7.55 2.38
N HIS A 53 6.00 -8.46 3.32
CA HIS A 53 5.59 -8.12 4.69
C HIS A 53 6.69 -8.48 5.67
N GLN A 54 7.28 -7.47 6.32
CA GLN A 54 8.00 -7.66 7.58
C GLN A 54 7.01 -7.41 8.75
N PRO A 55 6.91 -8.32 9.73
CA PRO A 55 6.09 -8.07 10.92
C PRO A 55 6.74 -6.98 11.77
N GLY A 56 6.16 -5.77 11.77
CA GLY A 56 6.67 -4.62 12.52
C GLY A 56 5.55 -3.65 12.92
N ILE A 57 5.38 -3.48 14.23
CA ILE A 57 4.52 -2.56 15.01
C ILE A 57 3.22 -2.11 14.30
N ILE A 58 2.10 -2.71 14.73
CA ILE A 58 0.76 -2.16 14.51
C ILE A 58 0.63 -0.95 15.45
N GLY A 59 1.04 0.22 14.98
CA GLY A 59 0.81 1.46 15.71
C GLY A 59 -0.69 1.72 15.82
N SER A 60 -1.25 1.61 17.03
CA SER A 60 -2.61 2.06 17.29
C SER A 60 -2.65 3.58 17.32
N ILE A 61 -3.10 4.22 16.24
CA ILE A 61 -3.50 5.62 16.29
C ILE A 61 -4.87 5.67 16.97
N ARG A 62 -4.90 5.95 18.28
CA ARG A 62 -6.14 6.39 18.93
C ARG A 62 -6.28 7.88 18.63
N SER A 63 -7.38 8.26 17.97
CA SER A 63 -7.80 9.67 17.94
C SER A 63 -7.92 10.16 19.38
N PRO A 64 -7.36 11.33 19.76
CA PRO A 64 -7.69 11.90 21.06
C PRO A 64 -9.19 12.20 21.03
N ALA A 65 -9.93 11.57 21.95
CA ALA A 65 -11.28 11.97 22.25
C ALA A 65 -11.21 13.39 22.83
N TYR A 66 -11.78 14.35 22.11
CA TYR A 66 -12.22 15.63 22.66
C TYR A 66 -13.70 15.53 23.01
#